data_AF-A0AAD7B6J5-F1
#
_entry.id   AF-A0AAD7B6J5-F1
#
_cell.length_a   1.000
_cell.length_b   1.000
_cell.length_c   1.000
_cell.angle_alpha   90.00
_cell.angle_beta   90.00
_cell.angle_gamma   90.00
#
_symmetry.space_group_name_H-M   'P 1'
#
loop_
_entity.id
_entity.type
_entity.pdbx_description
1 polymer ?
#
loop_
_entity_poly.entity_id
_entity_poly.type
_entity_poly.pdbx_seq_one_letter_code
_entity_poly.pdbx_strand_id
1 'polypeptide(L)'
;MDVDQSTDALTRVPELPFPDGNLIIQAGSRLFRVYGGFLAARSPIFQGMLSLSQPADAETMEGCPVVKLPDDAEDVTVFLRAIFDSSFFENYPVKTDLCTVVSILRLSNKYAVEYLRRRALVHMESYFSTTLVDFRDNKGSLIRDL
;
A
#
# COMPACT_ATOMS: atom_id res chain seq x y z
N MET A 1 1.12 8.24 -37.48
CA MET A 1 1.87 8.36 -36.21
C MET A 1 1.38 7.21 -35.37
N ASP A 2 2.03 6.06 -35.54
CA ASP A 2 1.72 4.84 -34.83
C ASP A 2 2.13 5.04 -33.36
N VAL A 3 1.14 5.09 -32.48
CA VAL A 3 1.36 5.12 -31.04
C VAL A 3 1.75 3.70 -30.65
N ASP A 4 3.04 3.51 -30.43
CA ASP A 4 3.64 2.33 -29.82
C ASP A 4 3.07 2.18 -28.40
N GLN A 5 1.95 1.45 -28.29
CA GLN A 5 1.45 0.96 -27.02
C GLN A 5 2.29 -0.27 -26.66
N SER A 6 3.42 -0.03 -26.00
CA SER A 6 4.11 -1.07 -25.25
C SER A 6 3.14 -1.57 -24.16
N THR A 7 2.35 -2.58 -24.50
CA THR A 7 1.52 -3.34 -23.55
C THR A 7 2.47 -4.11 -22.64
N ASP A 8 2.90 -3.45 -21.58
CA ASP A 8 3.64 -4.12 -20.52
C ASP A 8 2.78 -5.29 -20.01
N ALA A 9 3.32 -6.50 -20.11
CA ALA A 9 2.54 -7.72 -19.90
C ALA A 9 2.02 -7.75 -18.45
N LEU A 10 0.71 -7.95 -18.29
CA LEU A 10 0.11 -8.04 -16.96
C LEU A 10 0.72 -9.22 -16.19
N THR A 11 1.22 -8.94 -14.99
CA THR A 11 1.98 -9.87 -14.17
C THR A 11 1.28 -10.09 -12.83
N ARG A 12 1.10 -11.37 -12.46
CA ARG A 12 0.52 -11.76 -11.16
C ARG A 12 1.56 -11.62 -10.06
N VAL A 13 1.12 -11.11 -8.91
CA VAL A 13 1.98 -10.91 -7.75
C VAL A 13 1.94 -12.13 -6.83
N PRO A 14 3.06 -12.89 -6.69
CA PRO A 14 3.10 -14.11 -5.88
C PRO A 14 3.01 -13.86 -4.37
N GLU A 15 3.31 -12.64 -3.89
CA GLU A 15 3.29 -12.26 -2.48
C GLU A 15 1.89 -12.24 -1.86
N LEU A 16 0.83 -12.29 -2.69
CA LEU A 16 -0.57 -12.33 -2.26
C LEU A 16 -1.33 -13.47 -2.97
N PRO A 17 -1.03 -14.75 -2.67
CA PRO A 17 -1.60 -15.88 -3.38
C PRO A 17 -2.94 -16.28 -2.76
N PHE A 18 -4.02 -15.60 -3.16
CA PHE A 18 -5.40 -15.98 -2.80
C PHE A 18 -6.09 -16.65 -3.99
N PRO A 19 -5.92 -17.97 -4.20
CA PRO A 19 -6.43 -18.66 -5.39
C PRO A 19 -7.96 -18.63 -5.49
N ASP A 20 -8.65 -18.50 -4.37
CA ASP A 20 -10.10 -18.37 -4.20
C ASP A 20 -10.56 -16.92 -3.99
N GLY A 21 -9.66 -15.94 -4.15
CA GLY A 21 -10.01 -14.53 -4.10
C GLY A 21 -11.07 -14.19 -5.15
N ASN A 22 -11.96 -13.27 -4.81
CA ASN A 22 -13.14 -12.90 -5.61
C ASN A 22 -13.07 -11.50 -6.21
N LEU A 23 -11.94 -10.82 -6.03
CA LEU A 23 -11.67 -9.48 -6.56
C LEU A 23 -10.26 -9.46 -7.13
N ILE A 24 -10.09 -8.83 -8.28
CA ILE A 24 -8.76 -8.52 -8.81
C ILE A 24 -8.52 -7.02 -8.66
N ILE A 25 -7.44 -6.67 -7.97
CA ILE A 25 -6.88 -5.32 -8.00
C ILE A 25 -5.81 -5.28 -9.08
N GLN A 26 -5.81 -4.23 -9.90
CA GLN A 26 -4.74 -3.94 -10.84
C GLN A 26 -4.07 -2.61 -10.46
N ALA A 27 -2.74 -2.59 -10.41
CA ALA A 27 -1.95 -1.37 -10.29
C ALA A 27 -0.81 -1.43 -11.31
N GLY A 28 -0.84 -0.54 -12.31
CA GLY A 28 0.04 -0.63 -13.48
C GLY A 28 -0.10 -2.00 -14.18
N SER A 29 1.03 -2.68 -14.38
CA SER A 29 1.08 -4.04 -14.93
C SER A 29 0.93 -5.14 -13.85
N ARG A 30 0.81 -4.82 -12.56
CA ARG A 30 0.68 -5.83 -11.50
C ARG A 30 -0.78 -6.15 -11.18
N LEU A 31 -1.04 -7.43 -10.97
CA LEU A 31 -2.35 -7.98 -10.66
C LEU A 31 -2.35 -8.72 -9.32
N PHE A 32 -3.31 -8.37 -8.46
CA PHE A 32 -3.48 -8.93 -7.13
C PHE A 32 -4.87 -9.55 -7.03
N ARG A 33 -4.93 -10.86 -6.79
CA ARG A 33 -6.20 -11.54 -6.51
C ARG A 33 -6.41 -11.54 -5.01
N VAL A 34 -7.53 -10.98 -4.53
CA VAL A 34 -7.79 -10.74 -3.10
C VAL A 34 -9.27 -10.96 -2.76
N TYR A 35 -9.63 -10.89 -1.47
CA TYR A 35 -11.01 -10.94 -1.03
C TYR A 35 -11.60 -9.53 -0.91
N GLY A 36 -12.53 -9.18 -1.80
CA GLY A 36 -13.15 -7.85 -1.85
C GLY A 36 -13.92 -7.50 -0.58
N GLY A 37 -14.62 -8.47 0.02
CA GLY A 37 -15.36 -8.27 1.27
C GLY A 37 -14.44 -7.91 2.45
N PHE A 38 -13.26 -8.54 2.54
CA PHE A 38 -12.27 -8.22 3.56
C PHE A 38 -11.71 -6.81 3.38
N LEU A 39 -11.40 -6.44 2.13
CA LEU A 39 -10.90 -5.10 1.81
C LEU A 39 -11.96 -4.02 2.12
N ALA A 40 -13.22 -4.25 1.74
CA ALA A 40 -14.35 -3.38 2.07
C ALA A 40 -14.57 -3.23 3.58
N ALA A 41 -14.42 -4.31 4.36
CA ALA A 41 -14.56 -4.26 5.82
C ALA A 41 -13.48 -3.40 6.51
N ARG A 42 -12.32 -3.20 5.86
CA ARG A 42 -11.19 -2.44 6.41
C ARG A 42 -11.07 -1.04 5.83
N SER A 43 -11.82 -0.72 4.77
CA SER A 43 -11.73 0.53 4.04
C SER A 43 -13.11 0.97 3.54
N PRO A 44 -13.64 2.10 4.05
CA PRO A 44 -14.89 2.65 3.52
C PRO A 44 -14.76 3.10 2.06
N ILE A 45 -13.55 3.44 1.59
CA ILE A 45 -13.30 3.77 0.20
C ILE A 45 -13.49 2.54 -0.68
N PHE A 46 -12.86 1.41 -0.34
CA PHE A 46 -13.08 0.16 -1.08
C PHE A 46 -14.51 -0.35 -0.96
N GLN A 47 -15.14 -0.20 0.21
CA GLN A 47 -16.57 -0.51 0.36
C GLN A 47 -17.42 0.29 -0.63
N GLY A 48 -17.20 1.61 -0.71
CA GLY A 48 -17.85 2.48 -1.69
C GLY A 48 -17.61 1.99 -3.11
N MET A 49 -16.34 1.80 -3.51
CA MET A 49 -15.96 1.36 -4.86
C MET A 49 -16.59 0.03 -5.26
N LEU A 50 -16.73 -0.92 -4.33
CA LEU A 50 -17.31 -2.24 -4.60
C LEU A 50 -18.84 -2.27 -4.51
N SER A 51 -19.45 -1.31 -3.79
CA SER A 51 -20.90 -1.19 -3.63
C SER A 51 -21.59 -0.48 -4.79
N LEU A 52 -20.85 0.37 -5.52
CA LEU A 52 -21.36 1.00 -6.73
C LEU A 52 -21.61 -0.12 -7.74
N SER A 53 -22.87 -0.28 -8.17
CA SER A 53 -23.25 -1.21 -9.23
C SER A 53 -22.28 -1.02 -10.38
N GLN A 54 -21.36 -1.96 -10.57
CA GLN A 54 -20.44 -1.87 -11.69
C GLN A 54 -21.32 -1.89 -12.96
N PRO A 55 -21.08 -1.00 -13.93
CA PRO A 55 -21.84 -1.00 -15.18
C PRO A 55 -21.80 -2.41 -15.80
N ALA A 56 -22.78 -2.75 -16.63
CA ALA A 56 -22.85 -4.08 -17.26
C ALA A 56 -21.55 -4.48 -17.99
N ASP A 57 -20.75 -3.49 -18.40
CA ASP A 57 -19.45 -3.64 -19.05
C ASP A 57 -18.27 -3.61 -18.06
N ALA A 58 -18.51 -3.96 -16.80
CA ALA A 58 -17.45 -4.09 -15.81
C ALA A 58 -16.36 -5.02 -16.31
N GLU A 59 -15.12 -4.55 -16.28
CA GLU A 59 -13.98 -5.37 -16.66
C GLU A 59 -13.86 -6.55 -15.70
N THR A 60 -13.87 -7.75 -16.26
CA THR A 60 -13.70 -8.99 -15.52
C THR A 60 -12.49 -9.75 -16.03
N MET A 61 -11.82 -10.44 -15.13
CA MET A 61 -10.71 -11.32 -15.44
C MET A 61 -10.84 -12.58 -14.60
N GLU A 62 -10.77 -13.75 -15.24
CA GLU A 62 -10.99 -15.05 -14.57
C GLU A 62 -12.32 -15.12 -13.79
N GLY A 63 -13.36 -14.46 -14.32
CA GLY A 63 -14.67 -14.40 -13.67
C GLY A 63 -14.74 -13.50 -12.42
N CYS A 64 -13.67 -12.76 -12.10
CA CYS A 64 -13.63 -11.80 -11.00
C CYS A 64 -13.70 -10.36 -11.54
N PRO A 65 -14.41 -9.44 -10.87
CA PRO A 65 -14.36 -8.02 -11.20
C PRO A 65 -12.94 -7.46 -11.01
N VAL A 66 -12.56 -6.54 -11.88
CA VAL A 66 -11.26 -5.84 -11.84
C VAL A 66 -11.45 -4.42 -11.33
N VAL A 67 -10.68 -4.03 -10.33
CA VAL A 67 -10.58 -2.65 -9.84
C VAL A 67 -9.17 -2.13 -10.11
N LYS A 68 -9.07 -1.10 -10.95
CA LYS A 68 -7.82 -0.43 -11.27
C LYS A 68 -7.51 0.66 -10.25
N LEU A 69 -6.36 0.57 -9.61
CA LEU A 69 -5.83 1.63 -8.75
C LEU A 69 -4.81 2.45 -9.56
N PRO A 70 -4.88 3.79 -9.49
CA PRO A 70 -3.94 4.66 -10.19
C PRO A 70 -2.58 4.79 -9.48
N ASP A 71 -2.38 4.04 -8.39
CA ASP A 71 -1.20 4.11 -7.54
C ASP A 71 -0.04 3.27 -8.08
N ASP A 72 1.15 3.58 -7.57
CA ASP A 72 2.35 2.81 -7.89
C ASP A 72 2.20 1.34 -7.49
N ALA A 73 2.70 0.45 -8.34
CA ALA A 73 2.48 -0.98 -8.21
C ALA A 73 3.23 -1.58 -7.00
N GLU A 74 4.40 -1.01 -6.63
CA GLU A 74 5.14 -1.41 -5.43
C GLU A 74 4.44 -0.91 -4.17
N ASP A 75 4.00 0.36 -4.16
CA ASP A 75 3.23 0.92 -3.04
C ASP A 75 1.98 0.07 -2.75
N VAL A 76 1.22 -0.29 -3.79
CA VAL A 76 0.02 -1.14 -3.67
C VAL A 76 0.37 -2.53 -3.16
N THR A 77 1.49 -3.10 -3.59
CA THR A 77 1.94 -4.43 -3.12
C THR A 77 2.16 -4.43 -1.62
N VAL A 78 2.98 -3.50 -1.13
CA VAL A 78 3.30 -3.37 0.30
C VAL A 78 2.03 -3.08 1.10
N PHE A 79 1.17 -2.20 0.62
CA PHE A 79 -0.09 -1.86 1.27
C PHE A 79 -1.06 -3.05 1.38
N LEU A 80 -1.27 -3.79 0.28
CA LEU A 80 -2.16 -4.96 0.30
C LEU A 80 -1.57 -6.08 1.17
N ARG A 81 -0.24 -6.29 1.15
CA ARG A 81 0.43 -7.22 2.09
C ARG A 81 0.16 -6.84 3.53
N ALA A 82 0.28 -5.56 3.89
CA ALA A 82 -0.01 -5.10 5.25
C ALA A 82 -1.47 -5.30 5.67
N ILE A 83 -2.41 -5.35 4.71
CA ILE A 83 -3.82 -5.62 4.98
C ILE A 83 -4.08 -7.10 5.23
N PHE A 84 -3.56 -7.97 4.37
CA PHE A 84 -3.89 -9.39 4.37
C PHE A 84 -2.95 -10.25 5.21
N ASP A 85 -1.73 -9.77 5.47
CA ASP A 85 -0.74 -10.42 6.33
C ASP A 85 -0.35 -9.48 7.47
N SER A 86 -0.88 -9.76 8.67
CA SER A 86 -0.60 -8.95 9.85
C SER A 86 0.86 -9.03 10.31
N SER A 87 1.61 -10.07 9.91
CA SER A 87 3.03 -10.23 10.22
C SER A 87 3.94 -9.45 9.28
N PHE A 88 3.44 -9.00 8.12
CA PHE A 88 4.22 -8.22 7.18
C PHE A 88 4.56 -6.82 7.71
N PHE A 89 3.61 -6.18 8.41
CA PHE A 89 3.78 -4.84 8.96
C PHE A 89 3.38 -4.81 10.43
N GLU A 90 4.24 -5.36 11.28
CA GLU A 90 4.00 -5.47 12.72
C GLU A 90 4.02 -4.10 13.42
N ASN A 91 3.54 -4.06 14.66
CA ASN A 91 3.61 -2.84 15.48
C ASN A 91 5.07 -2.53 15.86
N TYR A 92 5.40 -1.24 16.02
CA TYR A 92 6.61 -0.81 16.71
C TYR A 92 6.72 -1.52 18.08
N PRO A 93 7.90 -1.99 18.52
CA PRO A 93 9.25 -1.65 18.04
C PRO A 93 9.84 -2.54 16.94
N VAL A 94 9.04 -3.40 16.29
CA VAL A 94 9.54 -4.21 15.17
C VAL A 94 10.00 -3.29 14.04
N LYS A 95 11.28 -3.39 13.67
CA LYS A 95 11.84 -2.49 12.64
C LYS A 95 11.24 -2.81 11.29
N THR A 96 10.86 -1.76 10.57
CA THR A 96 10.45 -1.80 9.17
C THR A 96 11.38 -0.88 8.37
N ASP A 97 11.40 -0.95 7.05
CA ASP A 97 12.09 0.05 6.23
C ASP A 97 11.24 1.32 6.05
N LEU A 98 11.91 2.46 5.88
CA LEU A 98 11.23 3.76 5.78
C LEU A 98 10.33 3.84 4.53
N CYS A 99 10.74 3.23 3.41
CA CYS A 99 9.95 3.23 2.18
C CYS A 99 8.60 2.52 2.40
N THR A 100 8.60 1.33 2.98
CA THR A 100 7.39 0.59 3.38
C THR A 100 6.50 1.42 4.29
N VAL A 101 7.06 2.06 5.31
CA VAL A 101 6.29 2.92 6.24
C VAL A 101 5.62 4.06 5.48
N VAL A 102 6.34 4.73 4.58
CA VAL A 102 5.80 5.82 3.75
C VAL A 102 4.74 5.32 2.78
N SER A 103 4.95 4.19 2.10
CA SER A 103 3.99 3.58 1.18
C SER A 103 2.69 3.21 1.90
N ILE A 104 2.79 2.52 3.04
CA ILE A 104 1.63 2.16 3.86
C ILE A 104 0.94 3.41 4.39
N LEU A 105 1.68 4.41 4.89
CA LEU A 105 1.10 5.65 5.39
C LEU A 105 0.31 6.39 4.30
N ARG A 106 0.88 6.53 3.10
CA ARG A 106 0.24 7.19 1.95
C ARG A 106 -1.05 6.48 1.54
N LEU A 107 -0.99 5.17 1.32
CA LEU A 107 -2.14 4.42 0.82
C LEU A 107 -3.20 4.15 1.91
N SER A 108 -2.79 3.92 3.15
CA SER A 108 -3.74 3.80 4.27
C SER A 108 -4.49 5.11 4.52
N ASN A 109 -3.87 6.26 4.31
CA ASN A 109 -4.56 7.54 4.35
C ASN A 109 -5.52 7.71 3.17
N LYS A 110 -5.07 7.42 1.94
CA LYS A 110 -5.88 7.54 0.71
C LYS A 110 -7.12 6.65 0.74
N TYR A 111 -6.96 5.40 1.17
CA TYR A 111 -8.02 4.40 1.22
C TYR A 111 -8.68 4.28 2.59
N ALA A 112 -8.40 5.22 3.51
CA ALA A 112 -8.99 5.27 4.85
C ALA A 112 -8.90 3.94 5.65
N VAL A 113 -7.74 3.28 5.58
CA VAL A 113 -7.42 2.09 6.39
C VAL A 113 -6.79 2.53 7.72
N GLU A 114 -7.66 2.94 8.64
CA GLU A 114 -7.27 3.70 9.84
C GLU A 114 -6.24 2.98 10.74
N TYR A 115 -6.36 1.65 10.91
CA TYR A 115 -5.45 0.91 11.78
C TYR A 115 -4.01 0.88 11.21
N LEU A 116 -3.86 0.74 9.89
CA LEU A 116 -2.56 0.82 9.24
C LEU A 116 -2.02 2.25 9.28
N ARG A 117 -2.88 3.25 9.09
CA ARG A 117 -2.49 4.66 9.16
C ARG A 117 -1.89 5.00 10.52
N ARG A 118 -2.55 4.61 11.61
CA ARG A 118 -2.05 4.80 12.99
C ARG A 118 -0.73 4.07 13.22
N ARG A 119 -0.65 2.80 12.81
CA ARG A 119 0.58 2.00 12.94
C ARG A 119 1.75 2.64 12.18
N ALA A 120 1.52 3.09 10.95
CA ALA A 120 2.53 3.73 10.14
C ALA A 120 2.97 5.09 10.70
N LEU A 121 2.07 5.86 11.33
CA LEU A 121 2.45 7.09 12.04
C LEU A 121 3.39 6.80 13.21
N VAL A 122 3.11 5.77 14.03
CA VAL A 122 3.99 5.38 15.14
C VAL A 122 5.38 4.98 14.64
N HIS A 123 5.45 4.19 13.55
CA HIS A 123 6.72 3.89 12.91
C HIS A 123 7.41 5.14 12.40
N MET A 124 6.68 6.03 11.72
CA MET A 124 7.21 7.28 11.16
C MET A 124 7.80 8.17 12.25
N GLU A 125 7.10 8.37 13.37
CA GLU A 125 7.57 9.14 14.53
C GLU A 125 8.92 8.63 15.07
N SER A 126 9.16 7.32 15.02
CA SER A 126 10.42 6.72 15.45
C SER A 126 11.63 7.11 14.57
N TYR A 127 11.42 7.47 13.31
CA TYR A 127 12.50 7.96 12.43
C TYR A 127 12.80 9.44 12.63
N PHE A 128 11.82 10.23 13.08
CA PHE A 128 11.95 11.70 13.17
C PHE A 128 12.26 12.22 14.57
N SER A 129 12.43 11.36 15.56
CA SER A 129 12.90 11.70 16.92
C SER A 129 12.33 13.05 17.42
N THR A 130 11.11 13.04 17.95
CA THR A 130 10.42 14.23 18.49
C THR A 130 11.05 14.80 19.77
N THR A 131 12.27 14.41 20.12
CA THR A 131 13.02 15.04 21.20
C THR A 131 13.78 16.24 20.65
N LEU A 132 13.26 17.44 20.90
CA LEU A 132 14.00 18.72 20.80
C LEU A 132 15.30 18.76 21.63
N VAL A 133 15.61 17.70 22.38
CA VAL A 133 16.87 17.51 23.11
C VAL A 133 18.00 17.04 22.17
N ASP A 134 17.72 16.28 21.09
CA ASP A 134 18.76 15.79 20.17
C ASP A 134 19.19 16.84 19.13
N PHE A 135 18.38 17.88 18.89
CA PHE A 135 18.75 18.95 17.96
C PHE A 135 19.85 19.87 18.52
N ARG A 136 20.11 19.83 19.84
CA ARG A 136 21.08 20.73 20.48
C ARG A 136 22.49 20.16 20.61
N ASP A 137 22.69 18.86 20.39
CA ASP A 137 24.02 18.23 20.46
C ASP A 137 24.66 17.97 19.09
N ASN A 138 23.94 18.15 17.97
CA ASN A 138 24.52 17.99 16.62
C ASN A 138 25.09 19.29 16.01
N LYS A 139 25.63 20.18 16.87
CA LYS A 139 26.46 21.34 16.47
C LYS A 139 27.83 21.37 17.18
N GLY A 140 28.35 20.20 17.54
CA GLY A 140 29.62 20.08 18.28
C GLY A 140 30.81 19.47 17.52
N SER A 141 30.65 18.98 16.29
CA SER A 141 31.70 18.18 15.62
C SER A 141 32.11 18.67 14.22
N LEU A 142 32.18 19.99 14.01
CA LEU A 142 32.76 20.57 12.78
C LEU A 142 33.81 21.66 13.02
N ILE A 143 34.39 21.76 14.22
CA ILE A 143 35.54 22.66 14.48
C ILE A 143 36.60 21.96 15.34
N ARG A 144 37.12 20.81 14.87
CA ARG A 144 38.33 20.21 15.47
C ARG A 144 39.39 19.70 14.49
N ASP A 145 39.23 19.91 13.19
CA ASP A 145 40.25 19.55 12.19
C ASP A 145 40.71 20.77 11.37
N LEU A 146 41.19 21.81 12.06
CA LEU A 146 42.14 22.81 11.54
C LEU A 146 43.10 23.24 12.66
#